data_AF-D2V9Y1-F1
#
_entry.id   AF-D2V9Y1-F1
#
_cell.length_a   1.000
_cell.length_b   1.000
_cell.length_c   1.000
_cell.angle_alpha   90.00
_cell.angle_beta   90.00
_cell.angle_gamma   90.00
#
_symmetry.space_group_name_H-M   'P 1'
#
loop_
_entity.id
_entity.type
_entity.pdbx_description
1 polymer ?
#
loop_
_entity_poly.entity_id
_entity_poly.type
_entity_poly.pdbx_seq_one_letter_code
_entity_poly.pdbx_strand_id
1 'polypeptide(L)'
;MIINYLKHQLTQKEKSDMYKHFDRYKLTMKIKDINVDYVDEVEKKIGNNTILSYHAGVSVIVSMTYDNFNSHEQIGCGNFQCDSRGKAVLEAKRIAIDDACQRVCRVFGDIHSGHHNLMMARKQ
;
A
#
# COMPACT_ATOMS: atom_id res chain seq x y z
N MET A 1 -4.17 -1.48 26.35
CA MET A 1 -3.18 -1.42 25.24
C MET A 1 -3.83 -1.58 23.87
N ILE A 2 -4.70 -2.58 23.67
CA ILE A 2 -5.40 -2.87 22.39
C ILE A 2 -6.28 -1.69 21.90
N ILE A 3 -7.00 -1.01 22.80
CA ILE A 3 -7.92 0.10 22.45
C ILE A 3 -7.18 1.29 21.82
N ASN A 4 -5.97 1.61 22.31
CA ASN A 4 -5.19 2.74 21.79
C ASN A 4 -4.59 2.43 20.41
N TYR A 5 -4.20 1.17 20.17
CA TYR A 5 -3.72 0.74 18.86
C TYR A 5 -4.84 0.80 17.80
N LEU A 6 -6.03 0.30 18.13
CA LEU A 6 -7.19 0.37 17.23
C LEU A 6 -7.61 1.80 16.94
N LYS A 7 -7.66 2.67 17.96
CA LYS A 7 -7.92 4.11 17.76
C LYS A 7 -6.87 4.76 16.87
N HIS A 8 -5.59 4.47 17.07
CA HIS A 8 -4.52 5.02 16.23
C HIS A 8 -4.63 4.55 14.77
N GLN A 9 -4.95 3.27 14.52
CA GLN A 9 -5.20 2.74 13.17
C GLN A 9 -6.40 3.41 12.48
N LEU A 10 -7.50 3.59 13.20
CA LEU A 10 -8.68 4.34 12.71
C LEU A 10 -8.34 5.78 12.36
N THR A 11 -7.56 6.46 13.23
CA THR A 11 -7.18 7.86 13.01
C THR A 11 -6.26 8.02 11.80
N GLN A 12 -5.37 7.05 11.55
CA GLN A 12 -4.53 7.06 10.35
C GLN A 12 -5.33 6.77 9.07
N LYS A 13 -6.31 5.86 9.14
CA LYS A 13 -7.23 5.58 8.03
C LYS A 13 -8.05 6.81 7.65
N GLU A 14 -8.57 7.54 8.62
CA GLU A 14 -9.37 8.77 8.40
C GLU A 14 -8.53 9.93 7.84
N LYS A 15 -7.23 9.97 8.13
CA LYS A 15 -6.33 11.02 7.63
C LYS A 15 -5.78 10.75 6.23
N SER A 16 -5.73 9.49 5.81
CA SER A 16 -5.18 9.12 4.50
C SER A 16 -6.18 9.40 3.38
N ASP A 17 -5.80 10.28 2.45
CA ASP A 17 -6.62 10.62 1.30
C ASP A 17 -6.90 9.41 0.38
N MET A 18 -6.00 8.42 0.39
CA MET A 18 -6.20 7.14 -0.29
C MET A 18 -7.39 6.36 0.29
N TYR A 19 -7.48 6.25 1.62
CA TYR A 19 -8.60 5.53 2.24
C TYR A 19 -9.93 6.28 2.09
N LYS A 20 -9.91 7.61 2.11
CA LYS A 20 -11.11 8.42 1.75
C LYS A 20 -11.54 8.17 0.31
N HIS A 21 -10.59 7.99 -0.61
CA HIS A 21 -10.88 7.61 -1.99
C HIS A 21 -11.55 6.23 -2.03
N PHE A 22 -10.99 5.22 -1.35
CA PHE A 22 -11.61 3.89 -1.34
C PHE A 22 -13.04 3.91 -0.81
N ASP A 23 -13.27 4.61 0.30
CA ASP A 23 -14.58 4.69 0.93
C ASP A 23 -15.59 5.41 0.03
N ARG A 24 -15.18 6.52 -0.61
CA ARG A 24 -16.01 7.27 -1.57
C ARG A 24 -16.51 6.40 -2.72
N TYR A 25 -15.68 5.53 -3.27
CA TYR A 25 -16.05 4.65 -4.39
C TYR A 25 -16.38 3.22 -3.97
N LYS A 26 -16.48 2.94 -2.65
CA LYS A 26 -16.72 1.59 -2.12
C LYS A 26 -15.72 0.54 -2.64
N LEU A 27 -14.47 0.93 -2.90
CA LEU A 27 -13.42 0.02 -3.33
C LEU A 27 -13.04 -0.91 -2.18
N THR A 28 -13.03 -2.21 -2.45
CA THR A 28 -12.54 -3.22 -1.51
C THR A 28 -11.11 -3.60 -1.88
N MET A 29 -10.17 -3.35 -0.97
CA MET A 29 -8.75 -3.70 -1.13
C MET A 29 -8.48 -5.10 -0.56
N LYS A 30 -7.73 -5.92 -1.30
CA LYS A 30 -7.19 -7.20 -0.85
C LYS A 30 -5.70 -7.27 -1.21
N ILE A 31 -4.86 -7.55 -0.22
CA ILE A 31 -3.47 -7.95 -0.48
C ILE A 31 -3.48 -9.41 -0.91
N LYS A 32 -2.94 -9.69 -2.10
CA LYS A 32 -2.83 -11.05 -2.64
C LYS A 32 -1.53 -11.71 -2.21
N ASP A 33 -0.43 -10.97 -2.25
CA ASP A 33 0.88 -11.48 -1.87
C ASP A 33 1.79 -10.34 -1.38
N ILE A 34 2.76 -10.69 -0.53
CA ILE A 34 3.82 -9.81 -0.05
C ILE A 34 5.12 -10.61 -0.04
N ASN A 35 6.10 -10.18 -0.83
CA ASN A 35 7.43 -10.77 -0.84
C ASN A 35 8.48 -9.79 -0.31
N VAL A 36 9.34 -10.28 0.59
CA VAL A 36 10.54 -9.55 0.99
C VAL A 36 11.64 -9.97 0.02
N ASP A 37 11.97 -9.11 -0.93
CA ASP A 37 12.89 -9.44 -2.03
C ASP A 37 14.33 -9.52 -1.54
N TYR A 38 14.72 -8.59 -0.64
CA TYR A 38 16.04 -8.59 0.00
C TYR A 38 16.02 -7.88 1.35
N VAL A 39 17.00 -8.22 2.19
CA VAL A 39 17.33 -7.50 3.42
C VAL A 39 18.85 -7.51 3.60
N ASP A 40 19.47 -6.40 3.24
CA ASP A 40 20.92 -6.26 3.25
C ASP A 40 21.39 -5.53 4.51
N GLU A 41 22.50 -6.00 5.06
CA GLU A 41 23.23 -5.32 6.11
C GLU A 41 24.28 -4.41 5.47
N VAL A 42 24.25 -3.14 5.84
CA VAL A 42 25.07 -2.07 5.25
C VAL A 42 25.82 -1.37 6.36
N GLU A 43 27.13 -1.56 6.41
CA GLU A 43 28.02 -0.82 7.28
C GLU A 43 28.27 0.59 6.72
N LYS A 44 28.02 1.62 7.54
CA LYS A 44 28.39 3.01 7.25
C LYS A 44 29.49 3.45 8.20
N LYS A 45 30.65 3.82 7.64
CA LYS A 45 31.71 4.49 8.40
C LYS A 45 31.39 5.98 8.51
N ILE A 46 31.27 6.47 9.73
CA ILE A 46 31.11 7.90 10.05
C ILE A 46 32.25 8.30 10.97
N GLY A 47 33.28 8.94 10.39
CA GLY A 47 34.54 9.19 11.09
C GLY A 47 35.23 7.87 11.47
N ASN A 48 35.52 7.71 12.76
CA ASN A 48 36.11 6.49 13.32
C ASN A 48 35.07 5.45 13.76
N ASN A 49 33.78 5.76 13.66
CA ASN A 49 32.70 4.85 14.09
C ASN A 49 32.13 4.09 12.88
N THR A 50 31.80 2.83 13.12
CA THR A 50 31.03 2.01 12.16
C THR A 50 29.61 1.89 12.69
N ILE A 51 28.63 2.32 11.89
CA ILE A 51 27.21 2.21 12.20
C ILE A 51 26.62 1.14 11.28
N LEU A 52 25.83 0.25 11.87
CA LEU A 52 25.10 -0.76 11.13
C LEU A 52 23.75 -0.19 10.66
N SER A 53 23.43 -0.39 9.39
CA SER A 53 22.12 -0.08 8.82
C SER A 53 21.60 -1.26 8.02
N TYR A 54 20.29 -1.39 7.91
CA TYR A 54 19.63 -2.44 7.16
C TYR A 54 18.80 -1.83 6.06
N HIS A 55 18.96 -2.34 4.85
CA HIS A 55 18.21 -1.93 3.68
C HIS A 55 17.32 -3.07 3.22
N ALA A 56 16.00 -2.88 3.24
CA ALA A 56 15.04 -3.90 2.81
C ALA A 56 14.30 -3.45 1.57
N GLY A 57 14.09 -4.38 0.63
CA GLY A 57 13.22 -4.23 -0.52
C GLY A 57 12.05 -5.21 -0.43
N VAL A 58 10.85 -4.74 -0.76
CA VAL A 58 9.61 -5.50 -0.68
C VAL A 58 8.77 -5.24 -1.92
N SER A 59 8.18 -6.31 -2.45
CA SER A 59 7.17 -6.27 -3.49
C SER A 59 5.83 -6.78 -2.95
N VAL A 60 4.73 -6.17 -3.38
CA VAL A 60 3.37 -6.49 -2.93
C VAL A 60 2.43 -6.53 -4.13
N ILE A 61 1.52 -7.50 -4.16
CA ILE A 61 0.42 -7.52 -5.11
C ILE A 61 -0.87 -7.12 -4.39
N VAL A 62 -1.47 -6.02 -4.83
CA VAL A 62 -2.78 -5.55 -4.35
C VAL A 62 -3.82 -5.73 -5.43
N SER A 63 -4.99 -6.22 -5.03
CA SER A 63 -6.21 -6.24 -5.81
C SER A 63 -7.20 -5.23 -5.22
N MET A 64 -7.83 -4.41 -6.06
CA MET A 64 -9.00 -3.63 -5.66
C MET A 64 -10.19 -4.00 -6.52
N THR A 65 -11.34 -4.10 -5.86
CA THR A 65 -12.62 -4.44 -6.48
C THR A 65 -13.60 -3.29 -6.27
N TYR A 66 -14.17 -2.76 -7.36
CA TYR A 66 -15.22 -1.75 -7.33
C TYR A 66 -16.62 -2.39 -7.29
N ASP A 67 -16.84 -3.37 -8.15
CA ASP A 67 -18.04 -4.20 -8.20
C ASP A 67 -17.68 -5.63 -8.62
N ASN A 68 -18.69 -6.51 -8.73
CA ASN A 68 -18.49 -7.92 -9.05
C ASN A 68 -17.82 -8.19 -10.42
N PHE A 69 -17.72 -7.18 -11.29
CA PHE A 69 -17.20 -7.30 -12.64
C PHE A 69 -15.97 -6.42 -12.90
N ASN A 70 -15.64 -5.53 -11.95
CA ASN A 70 -14.56 -4.58 -12.11
C ASN A 70 -13.55 -4.69 -10.94
N SER A 71 -12.49 -5.44 -11.20
CA SER A 71 -11.35 -5.58 -10.32
C SER A 71 -10.04 -5.44 -11.08
N HIS A 72 -9.08 -4.75 -10.48
CA HIS A 72 -7.75 -4.59 -11.03
C HIS A 72 -6.71 -4.99 -9.99
N GLU A 73 -5.62 -5.57 -10.49
CA GLU A 73 -4.45 -5.93 -9.68
C GLU A 73 -3.24 -5.17 -10.17
N GLN A 74 -2.40 -4.72 -9.23
CA GLN A 74 -1.11 -4.15 -9.53
C GLN A 74 -0.09 -4.62 -8.51
N ILE A 75 1.14 -4.73 -8.99
CA ILE A 75 2.32 -4.85 -8.14
C ILE A 75 2.70 -3.47 -7.61
N GLY A 76 3.21 -3.39 -6.39
CA GLY A 76 3.88 -2.21 -5.86
C GLY A 76 5.18 -2.59 -5.21
N CYS A 77 6.11 -1.65 -5.21
CA CYS A 77 7.45 -1.84 -4.70
C CYS A 77 7.77 -0.80 -3.63
N GLY A 78 8.49 -1.20 -2.60
CA GLY A 78 8.94 -0.33 -1.53
C GLY A 78 10.31 -0.73 -1.04
N ASN A 79 11.13 0.26 -0.72
CA ASN A 79 12.38 0.03 -0.01
C ASN A 79 12.52 1.01 1.15
N PHE A 80 13.27 0.60 2.17
CA PHE A 80 13.55 1.46 3.31
C PHE A 80 14.86 1.07 3.97
N GLN A 81 15.62 2.07 4.41
CA GLN A 81 16.89 1.89 5.11
C GLN A 81 16.83 2.52 6.50
N CYS A 82 17.17 1.76 7.54
CA CYS A 82 17.32 2.29 8.89
C CYS A 82 18.23 1.43 9.77
N ASP A 83 18.44 1.84 11.01
CA ASP A 83 19.28 1.17 12.02
C ASP A 83 18.69 -0.13 12.59
N SER A 84 17.45 -0.48 12.21
CA SER A 84 16.77 -1.68 12.70
C SER A 84 16.23 -2.53 11.55
N ARG A 85 16.66 -3.79 11.48
CA ARG A 85 16.23 -4.77 10.47
C ARG A 85 14.71 -4.90 10.39
N GLY A 86 14.05 -5.07 11.54
CA GLY A 86 12.60 -5.25 11.60
C GLY A 86 11.85 -3.99 11.15
N LYS A 87 12.34 -2.80 11.51
CA LYS A 87 11.77 -1.53 11.09
C LYS A 87 11.95 -1.29 9.59
N ALA A 88 13.11 -1.65 9.03
CA ALA A 88 13.38 -1.55 7.60
C ALA A 88 12.35 -2.35 6.79
N VAL A 89 12.13 -3.61 7.16
CA VAL A 89 11.13 -4.47 6.51
C VAL A 89 9.70 -3.93 6.68
N LEU A 90 9.35 -3.45 7.88
CA LEU A 90 8.01 -2.94 8.16
C LEU A 90 7.67 -1.70 7.32
N GLU A 91 8.57 -0.73 7.25
CA GLU A 91 8.33 0.49 6.47
C GLU A 91 8.38 0.19 4.96
N ALA A 92 9.29 -0.67 4.49
CA ALA A 92 9.32 -1.10 3.09
C ALA A 92 7.99 -1.77 2.66
N LYS A 93 7.39 -2.61 3.53
CA LYS A 93 6.05 -3.19 3.30
C LYS A 93 4.97 -2.12 3.17
N ARG A 94 4.97 -1.10 4.03
CA ARG A 94 3.98 -0.01 3.96
C ARG A 94 4.10 0.76 2.65
N ILE A 95 5.32 1.13 2.28
CA ILE A 95 5.60 1.84 1.03
C ILE A 95 5.14 1.00 -0.18
N ALA A 96 5.45 -0.30 -0.20
CA ALA A 96 5.03 -1.20 -1.29
C ALA A 96 3.51 -1.33 -1.40
N ILE A 97 2.79 -1.41 -0.27
CA ILE A 97 1.31 -1.43 -0.25
C ILE A 97 0.76 -0.11 -0.79
N ASP A 98 1.29 1.03 -0.34
CA ASP A 98 0.83 2.35 -0.77
C ASP A 98 1.08 2.57 -2.27
N ASP A 99 2.25 2.19 -2.78
CA ASP A 99 2.59 2.23 -4.20
C ASP A 99 1.63 1.34 -5.01
N ALA A 100 1.45 0.08 -4.62
CA ALA A 100 0.52 -0.84 -5.28
C ALA A 100 -0.89 -0.23 -5.35
N CYS A 101 -1.37 0.32 -4.23
CA CYS A 101 -2.68 0.93 -4.13
C CYS A 101 -2.83 2.14 -5.06
N GLN A 102 -1.86 3.04 -5.10
CA GLN A 102 -1.88 4.18 -5.99
C GLN A 102 -1.89 3.75 -7.46
N ARG A 103 -1.11 2.72 -7.80
CA ARG A 103 -1.06 2.16 -9.16
C ARG A 103 -2.40 1.53 -9.54
N VAL A 104 -3.00 0.72 -8.67
CA VAL A 104 -4.33 0.13 -8.91
C VAL A 104 -5.38 1.23 -9.12
N CYS A 105 -5.41 2.27 -8.28
CA CYS A 105 -6.36 3.37 -8.41
C CYS A 105 -6.27 4.08 -9.76
N ARG A 106 -5.05 4.27 -10.30
CA ARG A 106 -4.87 4.90 -11.62
C ARG A 106 -5.48 4.08 -12.75
N VAL A 107 -5.55 2.75 -12.62
CA VAL A 107 -6.15 1.86 -13.64
C VAL A 107 -7.64 2.09 -13.78
N PHE A 108 -8.33 2.39 -12.67
CA PHE A 108 -9.74 2.72 -12.71
C PHE A 108 -10.03 4.06 -13.41
N GLY A 109 -8.99 4.85 -13.72
CA GLY A 109 -9.10 6.13 -14.41
C GLY A 109 -9.95 7.14 -13.64
N ASP A 110 -10.58 8.06 -14.37
CA ASP A 110 -11.56 8.97 -13.81
C ASP A 110 -12.90 8.22 -13.70
N ILE A 111 -13.07 7.41 -12.66
CA ILE A 111 -14.32 6.68 -12.32
C ILE A 111 -15.53 7.65 -12.33
N HIS A 112 -15.26 8.95 -12.21
CA HIS A 112 -16.17 10.07 -12.33
C HIS A 112 -16.87 10.27 -13.68
N SER A 113 -16.30 9.85 -14.81
CA SER A 113 -16.72 10.36 -16.13
C SER A 113 -17.74 9.50 -16.91
N GLY A 114 -18.38 8.50 -16.29
CA GLY A 114 -19.45 7.76 -16.99
C GLY A 114 -20.04 6.52 -16.33
N HIS A 115 -19.58 6.11 -15.15
CA HIS A 115 -19.95 4.80 -14.58
C HIS A 115 -21.44 4.66 -14.20
N HIS A 116 -22.12 5.78 -13.91
CA HIS A 116 -23.56 5.76 -13.59
C HIS A 116 -24.42 5.32 -14.79
N ASN A 117 -24.04 5.74 -16.01
CA ASN A 117 -24.77 5.38 -17.24
C ASN A 117 -24.50 3.93 -17.67
N LEU A 118 -23.30 3.41 -17.43
CA LEU A 118 -22.94 2.01 -17.71
C LEU A 118 -23.67 1.00 -16.79
N MET A 119 -23.91 1.36 -15.53
CA MET A 119 -24.65 0.53 -14.57
C MET A 119 -26.16 0.45 -14.90
N MET A 120 -26.73 1.52 -15.45
CA MET A 120 -28.13 1.55 -15.91
C MET A 120 -28.35 0.67 -17.16
N ALA A 121 -27.39 0.66 -18.09
CA ALA A 121 -27.48 -0.13 -19.33
C ALA A 121 -27.35 -1.65 -19.10
N ARG A 122 -26.68 -2.09 -18.02
CA ARG A 122 -26.50 -3.52 -17.69
C ARG A 122 -27.69 -4.16 -16.95
N LYS A 123 -28.73 -3.39 -16.64
CA LYS A 123 -29.95 -3.86 -15.97
C LYS A 123 -31.13 -4.14 -16.92
N GLN A 124 -30.91 -4.12 -18.23
CA GLN A 124 -31.92 -4.50 -19.24
C GLN A 124 -31.72 -5.93 -19.71
#